data_AF-A0A081S3M8-F1
#
_entry.id   AF-A0A081S3M8-F1
#
_cell.length_a   1.000
_cell.length_b   1.000
_cell.length_c   1.000
_cell.angle_alpha   90.00
_cell.angle_beta   90.00
_cell.angle_gamma   90.00
#
_symmetry.space_group_name_H-M   'P 1'
#
loop_
_entity.id
_entity.type
_entity.pdbx_description
1 polymer ?
#
loop_
_entity_poly.entity_id
_entity_poly.type
_entity_poly.pdbx_seq_one_letter_code
_entity_poly.pdbx_strand_id
1 'polypeptide(L)' 'YLDTDGCPDIAPEQQRFVHDDDLDDIINDEDLCPFDPEDYDGDRDTDGCPDP' A
#
# COMPACT_ATOMS: atom_id res chain seq x y z
N TYR A 1 -11.61 16.30 16.67
CA TYR A 1 -11.03 15.13 17.35
C TYR A 1 -12.13 14.11 17.54
N LEU A 2 -12.04 13.04 16.74
CA LEU A 2 -13.10 12.08 16.38
C LEU A 2 -13.88 12.50 15.14
N ASP A 3 -13.32 12.17 13.98
CA ASP A 3 -14.03 11.89 12.74
C ASP A 3 -14.54 10.43 12.83
N THR A 4 -15.84 10.27 12.62
CA THR A 4 -16.58 9.01 12.82
C THR A 4 -16.47 8.05 11.64
N ASP A 5 -15.57 8.34 10.70
CA ASP A 5 -15.35 7.62 9.44
C ASP A 5 -13.86 7.32 9.16
N GLY A 6 -12.93 7.68 10.04
CA GLY A 6 -11.59 7.08 10.10
C GLY A 6 -10.62 7.54 9.01
N CYS A 7 -10.74 8.78 8.52
CA CYS A 7 -9.80 9.34 7.56
C CYS A 7 -9.16 10.62 8.15
N PRO A 8 -7.90 10.56 8.63
CA PRO A 8 -7.21 11.76 9.09
C PRO A 8 -6.99 12.74 7.93
N ASP A 9 -7.21 14.04 8.20
CA ASP A 9 -7.06 15.20 7.30
C ASP A 9 -5.60 15.51 6.88
N ILE A 10 -4.77 14.48 6.72
CA ILE A 10 -3.47 14.59 6.05
C ILE A 10 -3.74 14.59 4.53
N ALA A 11 -2.91 15.32 3.77
CA ALA A 11 -3.12 15.52 2.34
C ALA A 11 -3.42 14.18 1.64
N PRO A 12 -4.21 14.13 0.55
CA PRO A 12 -4.58 12.87 -0.11
C PRO A 12 -3.39 11.95 -0.45
N GLU A 13 -2.19 12.51 -0.63
CA GLU A 13 -0.95 11.76 -0.81
C GLU A 13 -0.50 10.98 0.43
N GLN A 14 -0.82 11.48 1.63
CA GLN A 14 -0.48 10.87 2.91
C GLN A 14 -1.48 9.81 3.38
N GLN A 15 -2.68 9.77 2.79
CA GLN A 15 -3.68 8.74 3.10
C GLN A 15 -3.38 7.40 2.43
N ARG A 16 -2.69 7.40 1.28
CA ARG A 16 -2.26 6.15 0.61
C ARG A 16 -1.30 5.34 1.49
N PHE A 17 -0.34 6.01 2.14
CA PHE A 17 0.60 5.40 3.09
C PHE A 17 -0.03 4.89 4.40
N VAL A 18 -1.33 5.09 4.64
CA VAL A 18 -2.05 4.50 5.79
C VAL A 18 -2.60 3.12 5.45
N HIS A 19 -2.71 2.78 4.15
CA HIS A 19 -3.26 1.53 3.65
C HIS A 19 -2.29 0.80 2.70
N ASP A 20 -1.00 1.07 2.88
CA ASP A 20 0.12 0.45 2.16
C ASP A 20 1.15 0.17 3.26
N ASP A 21 1.14 -1.06 3.78
CA ASP A 21 1.82 -1.44 5.02
C ASP A 21 3.34 -1.65 4.81
N ASP A 22 3.76 -2.02 3.59
CA ASP A 22 5.17 -2.22 3.21
C ASP A 22 5.74 -1.10 2.32
N LEU A 23 4.90 -0.15 1.90
CA LEU A 23 5.24 1.10 1.24
C LEU A 23 5.79 0.90 -0.19
N ASP A 24 5.19 -0.03 -0.92
CA ASP A 24 5.57 -0.36 -2.29
C ASP A 24 4.71 0.34 -3.37
N ASP A 25 3.83 1.27 -2.96
CA ASP A 25 2.86 2.01 -3.78
C ASP A 25 1.59 1.23 -4.19
N ILE A 26 1.42 -0.01 -3.71
CA ILE A 26 0.21 -0.83 -3.86
C ILE A 26 -0.54 -0.82 -2.53
N ILE A 27 -1.87 -0.65 -2.60
CA ILE A 27 -2.68 -0.65 -1.36
C ILE A 27 -2.90 -2.09 -0.89
N ASN A 28 -2.91 -2.32 0.43
CA ASN A 28 -3.11 -3.62 1.08
C ASN A 28 -4.33 -4.41 0.56
N ASP A 29 -5.36 -3.73 0.03
CA ASP A 29 -6.56 -4.35 -0.55
C ASP A 29 -6.34 -4.90 -1.97
N GLU A 30 -5.35 -4.37 -2.70
CA GLU A 30 -4.95 -4.75 -4.06
C GLU A 30 -3.63 -5.55 -4.09
N ASP A 31 -2.91 -5.58 -2.97
CA ASP A 31 -1.65 -6.27 -2.76
C ASP A 31 -1.84 -7.74 -2.31
N LEU A 32 -1.18 -8.68 -2.97
CA LEU A 32 -1.15 -10.09 -2.58
C LEU A 32 -0.21 -10.38 -1.39
N CYS A 33 0.79 -9.54 -1.16
CA CYS A 33 1.77 -9.63 -0.09
C CYS A 33 1.88 -8.32 0.74
N PRO A 34 0.85 -7.91 1.52
CA PRO A 34 0.78 -6.61 2.23
C PRO A 34 1.89 -6.28 3.25
N PHE A 35 2.88 -7.14 3.42
CA PHE A 35 3.97 -6.97 4.38
C PHE A 35 5.35 -7.21 3.76
N ASP A 36 5.40 -7.58 2.48
CA ASP A 36 6.61 -7.95 1.77
C ASP A 36 6.64 -7.12 0.47
N PRO A 37 7.45 -6.04 0.41
CA PRO A 37 7.36 -5.07 -0.67
C PRO A 37 7.79 -5.67 -2.01
N GLU A 38 7.08 -5.28 -3.06
CA GLU A 38 7.40 -5.58 -4.46
C GLU A 38 8.84 -5.16 -4.82
N ASP A 39 9.55 -6.01 -5.59
CA ASP A 39 10.95 -5.79 -5.95
C ASP A 39 11.16 -5.19 -7.36
N TYR A 40 10.07 -5.08 -8.13
CA TYR A 40 10.00 -4.42 -9.43
C TYR A 40 11.07 -4.93 -10.42
N ASP A 41 11.25 -6.26 -10.46
CA ASP A 41 12.29 -6.93 -11.25
C ASP A 41 11.90 -7.19 -12.72
N GLY A 42 10.64 -6.93 -13.08
CA GLY A 42 10.09 -7.12 -14.43
C GLY A 42 9.31 -8.41 -14.63
N ASP A 43 9.21 -9.28 -13.63
CA ASP A 43 8.14 -10.27 -13.50
C ASP A 43 7.07 -9.71 -12.55
N ARG A 44 5.80 -10.02 -12.86
CA ARG A 44 4.57 -9.70 -12.08
C ARG A 44 4.53 -8.46 -11.15
N ASP A 45 5.21 -7.35 -11.50
CA ASP A 45 5.32 -6.06 -10.78
C ASP A 45 4.01 -5.32 -10.38
N THR A 46 2.86 -5.92 -10.60
CA THR A 46 1.54 -5.37 -10.29
C THR A 46 0.76 -6.23 -9.32
N ASP A 47 1.33 -7.35 -8.86
CA ASP A 47 0.70 -8.25 -7.92
C ASP A 47 1.07 -7.97 -6.45
N GLY A 48 2.10 -7.13 -6.24
CA GLY A 48 2.54 -6.65 -4.92
C GLY A 48 3.38 -7.66 -4.16
N CYS A 49 3.83 -8.73 -4.81
CA CYS A 49 4.65 -9.75 -4.19
C CYS A 49 6.04 -9.80 -4.82
N PRO A 50 7.11 -9.88 -4.02
CA PRO A 50 8.45 -10.05 -4.56
C PRO A 50 8.57 -11.35 -5.35
N ASP A 51 9.17 -11.26 -6.52
CA ASP A 51 9.31 -12.38 -7.44
C ASP A 51 10.59 -13.22 -7.21
N PRO A 52 10.56 -14.53 -7.57
CA PRO A 52 11.65 -15.47 -7.28
C PRO A 52 12.81 -15.52 -8.30
#